data_AF-A0A1I8GYZ2-F1
#
_entry.id   AF-A0A1I8GYZ2-F1
#
_cell.length_a   1.000
_cell.length_b   1.000
_cell.length_c   1.000
_cell.angle_alpha   90.00
_cell.angle_beta   90.00
_cell.angle_gamma   90.00
#
_symmetry.space_group_name_H-M   'P 1'
#
loop_
_entity.id
_entity.type
_entity.pdbx_description
1 polymer ?
#
loop_
_entity_poly.entity_id
_entity_poly.type
_entity_poly.pdbx_seq_one_letter_code
_entity_poly.pdbx_strand_id
1 'polypeptide(L)'
;MASSEIEIDPSQVTPANSDVHNMFLRAPKPKSFVIDEQQHPDSVYARETVGSALALALSEAAACRPDDPIEFVAQRLMNYRRTVDYCRERDEEIEEIRQARIGQLQEEARQRAIAEEQRLQREREEQRRREELEQLRQSVPVETLALPSKRGETRNKTGATPLHAAVRSSCDVETLLRMLHDGHNFCARDAQGMNVRDAAQATKNDAVVKELDSLVIRWMREEKVEHLRWLLANDYGSSLPSLKKSFGPKLKGLPEASKLIVDSVSKWEARYRELWKLSAKGTREHLEQHCKQQQDQQQIEDVFSRTRESLSALHIALLCKNQDTARYLANEHPDLLRLADSFGRLPLHYAYGAGQNFVEILREAAAAKSVEQSDTALDAFGFAPSVYAKRYELLPEPPNYGSPEPLPGSTDDGNGAENGTSADGTPDARGEGEGGAEAGEVKDEKLTPINEDEGED
;
A
#
# COMPACT_ATOMS: atom_id res chain seq x y z
N MET A 1 -15.79 -74.56 2.31
CA MET A 1 -14.85 -75.03 3.34
C MET A 1 -15.43 -74.59 4.67
N ALA A 2 -16.32 -75.43 5.21
CA ALA A 2 -16.12 -76.22 6.45
C ALA A 2 -16.24 -75.31 7.69
N SER A 3 -17.40 -75.17 8.34
CA SER A 3 -18.17 -76.15 9.13
C SER A 3 -17.34 -76.90 10.15
N SER A 4 -17.58 -76.64 11.43
CA SER A 4 -17.62 -77.68 12.47
C SER A 4 -18.25 -77.13 13.76
N GLU A 5 -19.54 -77.40 13.93
CA GLU A 5 -20.14 -77.65 15.24
C GLU A 5 -19.45 -78.85 15.90
N ILE A 6 -19.25 -78.81 17.22
CA ILE A 6 -19.16 -80.03 18.04
C ILE A 6 -19.88 -79.75 19.36
N GLU A 7 -21.08 -80.32 19.48
CA GLU A 7 -21.76 -80.66 20.74
C GLU A 7 -20.94 -81.71 21.50
N ILE A 8 -20.87 -81.61 22.84
CA ILE A 8 -20.65 -82.79 23.69
C ILE A 8 -21.59 -82.74 24.91
N ASP A 9 -22.38 -83.81 24.97
CA ASP A 9 -23.43 -84.24 25.90
C ASP A 9 -22.90 -84.52 27.34
N PRO A 10 -23.66 -84.20 28.43
CA PRO A 10 -23.22 -84.33 29.80
C PRO A 10 -23.66 -85.67 30.40
N SER A 11 -22.75 -86.65 30.48
CA SER A 11 -22.97 -87.86 31.28
C SER A 11 -21.68 -88.52 31.80
N GLN A 12 -21.12 -87.93 32.87
CA GLN A 12 -20.23 -88.57 33.86
C GLN A 12 -20.52 -87.85 35.19
N VAL A 13 -21.41 -88.30 36.10
CA VAL A 13 -21.28 -89.43 37.06
C VAL A 13 -19.97 -89.27 37.86
N THR A 14 -19.92 -88.86 39.13
CA THR A 14 -20.54 -89.44 40.36
C THR A 14 -20.57 -88.45 41.56
N PRO A 15 -21.36 -88.74 42.62
CA PRO A 15 -21.54 -87.90 43.80
C PRO A 15 -20.62 -88.26 44.97
N ALA A 16 -20.38 -87.33 45.89
CA ALA A 16 -19.88 -87.63 47.23
C ALA A 16 -20.43 -86.64 48.27
N ASN A 17 -21.25 -87.18 49.18
CA ASN A 17 -21.42 -86.91 50.61
C ASN A 17 -20.52 -85.81 51.22
N SER A 18 -20.95 -85.00 52.19
CA SER A 18 -21.80 -85.35 53.34
C SER A 18 -22.34 -84.11 54.03
N ASP A 19 -23.54 -84.29 54.58
CA ASP A 19 -24.18 -83.55 55.66
C ASP A 19 -23.25 -82.81 56.62
N VAL A 20 -23.46 -81.50 56.73
CA VAL A 20 -23.35 -80.82 58.01
C VAL A 20 -24.38 -79.69 58.09
N HIS A 21 -25.21 -79.79 59.13
CA HIS A 21 -25.97 -78.71 59.75
C HIS A 21 -27.29 -78.27 59.09
N ASN A 22 -28.29 -79.13 59.28
CA ASN A 22 -29.64 -78.70 59.63
C ASN A 22 -29.63 -77.91 60.96
N MET A 23 -29.78 -76.59 60.88
CA MET A 23 -30.52 -75.79 61.87
C MET A 23 -30.49 -74.34 61.40
N PHE A 24 -31.57 -73.84 60.82
CA PHE A 24 -32.23 -72.59 61.22
C PHE A 24 -33.35 -72.26 60.21
N LEU A 25 -34.57 -72.11 60.75
CA LEU A 25 -35.69 -71.31 60.24
C LEU A 25 -36.57 -71.90 59.11
N ARG A 26 -37.50 -72.73 59.59
CA ARG A 26 -38.90 -72.90 59.18
C ARG A 26 -39.49 -71.64 58.50
N ALA A 27 -39.43 -71.58 57.16
CA ALA A 27 -40.24 -70.70 56.33
C ALA A 27 -41.21 -71.56 55.49
N PRO A 28 -42.47 -71.16 55.29
CA PRO A 28 -43.38 -71.89 54.40
C PRO A 28 -42.79 -71.89 52.99
N LYS A 29 -42.77 -73.08 52.35
CA LYS A 29 -42.35 -73.24 50.95
C LYS A 29 -43.02 -72.14 50.10
N PRO A 30 -42.30 -71.37 49.27
CA PRO A 30 -42.95 -70.48 48.34
C PRO A 30 -43.83 -71.34 47.43
N LYS A 31 -45.10 -70.96 47.31
CA LYS A 31 -46.00 -71.57 46.32
C LYS A 31 -45.27 -71.47 44.98
N SER A 32 -45.09 -72.60 44.30
CA SER A 32 -44.57 -72.64 42.95
C SER A 32 -45.45 -71.72 42.10
N PHE A 33 -44.92 -70.55 41.76
CA PHE A 33 -45.54 -69.65 40.80
C PHE A 33 -45.37 -70.32 39.45
N VAL A 34 -46.40 -71.07 39.04
CA VAL A 34 -46.56 -71.46 37.65
C VAL A 34 -46.82 -70.15 36.91
N ILE A 35 -45.85 -69.71 36.12
CA ILE A 35 -46.01 -68.56 35.23
C ILE A 35 -46.92 -69.06 34.10
N ASP A 36 -48.21 -68.83 34.24
CA ASP A 36 -49.16 -68.96 33.15
C ASP A 36 -48.85 -67.84 32.14
N GLU A 37 -48.73 -68.19 30.87
CA GLU A 37 -48.25 -67.33 29.77
C GLU A 37 -49.30 -66.30 29.32
N GLN A 38 -50.29 -66.02 30.17
CA GLN A 38 -51.27 -64.96 29.97
C GLN A 38 -50.78 -63.69 30.65
N GLN A 39 -50.60 -62.62 29.86
CA GLN A 39 -50.18 -61.29 30.31
C GLN A 39 -51.11 -60.77 31.42
N HIS A 40 -50.75 -61.03 32.67
CA HIS A 40 -51.47 -60.54 33.84
C HIS A 40 -51.36 -58.99 33.84
N PRO A 41 -52.45 -58.24 34.10
CA PRO A 41 -52.43 -56.77 34.08
C PRO A 41 -51.32 -56.18 34.97
N ASP A 42 -51.00 -56.84 36.09
CA ASP A 42 -49.91 -56.45 36.99
C ASP A 42 -48.51 -56.61 36.38
N SER A 43 -48.33 -57.60 35.49
CA SER A 43 -47.06 -57.81 34.77
C SER A 43 -46.82 -56.72 33.71
N VAL A 44 -47.89 -56.23 33.09
CA VAL A 44 -47.85 -55.10 32.15
C VAL A 44 -47.50 -53.82 32.90
N TYR A 45 -48.14 -53.59 34.05
CA TYR A 45 -47.85 -52.45 34.91
C TYR A 45 -46.38 -52.40 35.37
N ALA A 46 -45.84 -53.53 35.86
CA ALA A 46 -44.45 -53.59 36.31
C ALA A 46 -43.45 -53.35 35.16
N ARG A 47 -43.75 -53.86 33.96
CA ARG A 47 -42.93 -53.65 32.76
C ARG A 47 -42.92 -52.19 32.32
N GLU A 48 -44.05 -51.50 32.37
CA GLU A 48 -44.17 -50.10 31.96
C GLU A 48 -43.57 -49.13 32.98
N THR A 49 -43.66 -49.44 34.27
CA THR A 49 -43.23 -48.53 35.34
C THR A 49 -41.77 -48.71 35.75
N VAL A 50 -41.27 -49.94 35.84
CA VAL A 50 -39.91 -50.25 36.33
C VAL A 50 -39.08 -51.01 35.30
N GLY A 51 -39.71 -51.54 34.25
CA GLY A 51 -39.04 -52.41 33.28
C GLY A 51 -37.86 -51.75 32.57
N SER A 52 -37.95 -50.47 32.19
CA SER A 52 -36.83 -49.77 31.54
C SER A 52 -35.65 -49.54 32.49
N ALA A 53 -35.93 -49.22 33.76
CA ALA A 53 -34.93 -48.99 34.79
C ALA A 53 -34.18 -50.29 35.16
N LEU A 54 -34.94 -51.38 35.32
CA LEU A 54 -34.39 -52.71 35.55
C LEU A 54 -33.60 -53.22 34.34
N ALA A 55 -34.10 -53.04 33.12
CA ALA A 55 -33.39 -53.44 31.91
C ALA A 55 -32.04 -52.72 31.77
N LEU A 56 -32.02 -51.41 31.99
CA LEU A 56 -30.78 -50.61 31.95
C LEU A 56 -29.79 -51.09 33.04
N ALA A 57 -30.26 -51.20 34.28
CA ALA A 57 -29.41 -51.61 35.40
C ALA A 57 -28.84 -53.04 35.22
N LEU A 58 -29.65 -53.98 34.70
CA LEU A 58 -29.21 -55.34 34.41
C LEU A 58 -28.25 -55.39 33.22
N SER A 59 -28.48 -54.57 32.18
CA SER A 59 -27.58 -54.50 31.02
C SER A 59 -26.19 -53.97 31.41
N GLU A 60 -26.13 -52.97 32.29
CA GLU A 60 -24.87 -52.42 32.79
C GLU A 60 -24.19 -53.36 33.79
N ALA A 61 -24.96 -54.04 34.65
CA ALA A 61 -24.42 -55.07 35.53
C ALA A 61 -23.83 -56.24 34.72
N ALA A 62 -24.47 -56.63 33.62
CA ALA A 62 -23.95 -57.68 32.73
C ALA A 62 -22.66 -57.26 32.02
N ALA A 63 -22.53 -55.98 31.67
CA ALA A 63 -21.32 -55.43 31.06
C ALA A 63 -20.16 -55.29 32.05
N CYS A 64 -20.42 -54.79 33.26
CA CYS A 64 -19.39 -54.49 34.26
C CYS A 64 -19.02 -55.69 35.15
N ARG A 65 -19.90 -56.71 35.26
CA ARG A 65 -19.74 -57.89 36.14
C ARG A 65 -19.20 -57.55 37.55
N PRO A 66 -19.92 -56.71 38.32
CA PRO A 66 -19.50 -56.34 39.68
C PRO A 66 -19.49 -57.55 40.63
N ASP A 67 -18.67 -57.49 41.68
CA ASP A 67 -18.53 -58.54 42.69
C ASP A 67 -19.85 -58.81 43.47
N ASP A 68 -20.66 -57.77 43.70
CA ASP A 68 -22.05 -57.89 44.16
C ASP A 68 -23.02 -57.28 43.13
N PRO A 69 -23.62 -58.11 42.26
CA PRO A 69 -24.59 -57.66 41.26
C PRO A 69 -25.89 -57.12 41.84
N ILE A 70 -26.31 -57.58 43.02
CA ILE A 70 -27.60 -57.19 43.61
C ILE A 70 -27.48 -55.79 44.22
N GLU A 71 -26.39 -55.54 44.96
CA GLU A 71 -26.11 -54.21 45.50
C GLU A 71 -25.93 -53.18 44.38
N PHE A 72 -25.19 -53.54 43.32
CA PHE A 72 -24.98 -52.67 42.17
C PHE A 72 -26.30 -52.31 41.46
N VAL A 73 -27.17 -53.28 41.19
CA VAL A 73 -28.48 -53.03 40.59
C VAL A 73 -29.36 -52.18 41.51
N ALA A 74 -29.37 -52.44 42.82
CA ALA A 74 -30.13 -51.64 43.78
C ALA A 74 -29.67 -50.17 43.80
N GLN A 75 -28.36 -49.92 43.76
CA GLN A 75 -27.79 -48.58 43.73
C GLN A 75 -28.10 -47.84 42.43
N ARG A 76 -28.07 -48.54 41.27
CA ARG A 76 -28.44 -47.97 39.98
C ARG A 76 -29.94 -47.66 39.90
N LEU A 77 -30.81 -48.51 40.45
CA LEU A 77 -32.25 -48.26 40.51
C LEU A 77 -32.58 -47.06 41.43
N MET A 78 -31.90 -46.92 42.57
CA MET A 78 -32.05 -45.76 43.45
C MET A 78 -31.62 -44.45 42.78
N ASN A 79 -30.58 -44.49 41.96
CA ASN A 79 -30.06 -43.31 41.27
C ASN A 79 -30.68 -43.08 39.87
N TYR A 80 -31.50 -44.01 39.38
CA TYR A 80 -32.03 -44.02 38.00
C TYR A 80 -32.69 -42.70 37.61
N ARG A 81 -33.55 -42.14 38.49
CA ARG A 81 -34.26 -40.90 38.20
C ARG A 81 -33.31 -39.72 38.00
N ARG A 82 -32.29 -39.60 38.87
CA ARG A 82 -31.25 -38.56 38.74
C ARG A 82 -30.40 -38.74 37.48
N THR A 83 -30.08 -39.97 37.12
CA THR A 83 -29.30 -40.26 35.90
C THR A 83 -30.10 -39.93 34.64
N VAL A 84 -31.40 -40.27 34.61
CA VAL A 84 -32.27 -39.95 33.48
C VAL A 84 -32.48 -38.44 33.33
N ASP A 85 -32.73 -37.73 34.44
CA ASP A 85 -32.89 -36.28 34.43
C ASP A 85 -31.59 -35.58 33.95
N TYR A 86 -30.42 -36.00 34.44
CA TYR A 86 -29.11 -35.48 33.98
C TYR A 86 -28.84 -35.75 32.49
N CYS A 87 -29.15 -36.96 32.00
CA CYS A 87 -28.97 -37.28 30.59
C CYS A 87 -29.91 -36.44 29.71
N ARG A 88 -31.17 -36.25 30.12
CA ARG A 88 -32.13 -35.42 29.39
C ARG A 88 -31.67 -33.97 29.30
N GLU A 89 -31.29 -33.36 30.43
CA GLU A 89 -30.83 -31.97 30.47
C GLU A 89 -29.60 -31.76 29.57
N ARG A 90 -28.67 -32.71 29.56
CA ARG A 90 -27.47 -32.64 28.71
C ARG A 90 -27.80 -32.77 27.23
N ASP A 91 -28.73 -33.66 26.87
CA ASP A 91 -29.15 -33.84 25.48
C ASP A 91 -29.93 -32.62 24.97
N GLU A 92 -30.73 -31.98 25.83
CA GLU A 92 -31.39 -30.70 25.54
C GLU A 92 -30.37 -29.58 25.29
N GLU A 93 -29.36 -29.43 26.15
CA GLU A 93 -28.28 -28.45 25.99
C GLU A 93 -27.49 -28.66 24.69
N ILE A 94 -27.20 -29.92 24.33
CA ILE A 94 -26.49 -30.26 23.09
C ILE A 94 -27.33 -29.85 21.87
N GLU A 95 -28.64 -30.11 21.87
CA GLU A 95 -29.48 -29.72 20.73
C GLU A 95 -29.73 -28.22 20.67
N GLU A 96 -29.75 -27.50 21.79
CA GLU A 96 -29.76 -26.03 21.79
C GLU A 96 -28.48 -25.47 21.15
N ILE A 97 -27.30 -25.99 21.52
CA ILE A 97 -26.03 -25.59 20.91
C ILE A 97 -26.04 -25.89 19.41
N ARG A 98 -26.56 -27.06 19.02
CA ARG A 98 -26.67 -27.47 17.62
C ARG A 98 -27.58 -26.55 16.83
N GLN A 99 -28.75 -26.20 17.37
CA GLN A 99 -29.69 -25.28 16.75
C GLN A 99 -29.11 -23.86 16.64
N ALA A 100 -28.43 -23.38 17.68
CA ALA A 100 -27.74 -22.09 17.66
C ALA A 100 -26.67 -22.04 16.57
N ARG A 101 -25.90 -23.13 16.39
CA ARG A 101 -24.89 -23.23 15.33
C ARG A 101 -25.50 -23.24 13.93
N ILE A 102 -26.61 -23.94 13.74
CA ILE A 102 -27.35 -23.94 12.47
C ILE A 102 -27.88 -22.53 12.18
N GLY A 103 -28.41 -21.83 13.18
CA GLY A 103 -28.87 -20.44 13.04
C GLY A 103 -27.75 -19.47 12.64
N GLN A 104 -26.57 -19.59 13.26
CA GLN A 104 -25.39 -18.79 12.89
C GLN A 104 -24.97 -19.02 11.44
N LEU A 105 -24.90 -20.28 10.99
CA LEU A 105 -24.54 -20.60 9.62
C LEU A 105 -25.56 -20.07 8.60
N GLN A 106 -26.85 -20.10 8.94
CA GLN A 106 -27.91 -19.53 8.10
C GLN A 106 -27.80 -18.01 8.00
N GLU A 107 -27.51 -17.32 9.10
CA GLU A 107 -27.34 -15.87 9.10
C GLU A 107 -26.08 -15.45 8.33
N GLU A 108 -24.97 -16.15 8.50
CA GLU A 108 -23.76 -15.94 7.70
C GLU A 108 -24.02 -16.18 6.20
N ALA A 109 -24.79 -17.20 5.85
CA ALA A 109 -25.16 -17.48 4.46
C ALA A 109 -26.04 -16.36 3.88
N ARG A 110 -26.99 -15.83 4.65
CA ARG A 110 -27.80 -14.67 4.25
C ARG A 110 -26.94 -13.43 4.03
N GLN A 111 -26.02 -13.14 4.94
CA GLN A 111 -25.12 -11.99 4.81
C GLN A 111 -24.19 -12.11 3.60
N ARG A 112 -23.68 -13.31 3.34
CA ARG A 112 -22.87 -13.59 2.14
C ARG A 112 -23.67 -13.41 0.85
N ALA A 113 -24.91 -13.86 0.81
CA ALA A 113 -25.78 -13.68 -0.35
C ALA A 113 -26.06 -12.19 -0.63
N ILE A 114 -26.34 -11.40 0.40
CA ILE A 114 -26.53 -9.94 0.27
C ILE A 114 -25.25 -9.27 -0.22
N ALA A 115 -24.09 -9.63 0.35
CA ALA A 115 -22.81 -9.05 -0.06
C ALA A 115 -22.44 -9.41 -1.50
N GLU A 116 -22.72 -10.64 -1.94
CA GLU A 116 -22.52 -11.09 -3.31
C GLU A 116 -23.43 -10.36 -4.29
N GLU A 117 -24.71 -10.18 -3.95
CA GLU A 117 -25.67 -9.42 -4.75
C GLU A 117 -25.23 -7.96 -4.90
N GLN A 118 -24.80 -7.32 -3.81
CA GLN A 118 -24.26 -5.95 -3.86
C GLN A 118 -23.00 -5.86 -4.72
N ARG A 119 -22.11 -6.86 -4.67
CA ARG A 119 -20.91 -6.89 -5.50
C ARG A 119 -21.27 -6.97 -6.98
N LEU A 120 -22.22 -7.85 -7.33
CA LEU A 120 -22.70 -8.00 -8.70
C LEU A 120 -23.40 -6.73 -9.20
N GLN A 121 -24.15 -6.03 -8.33
CA GLN A 121 -24.74 -4.73 -8.67
C GLN A 121 -23.68 -3.67 -8.98
N ARG A 122 -22.62 -3.58 -8.17
CA ARG A 122 -21.49 -2.67 -8.41
C ARG A 122 -20.76 -3.00 -9.71
N GLU A 123 -20.47 -4.28 -9.95
CA GLU A 123 -19.84 -4.73 -11.21
C GLU A 123 -20.70 -4.37 -12.43
N ARG A 124 -22.03 -4.55 -12.35
CA ARG A 124 -22.97 -4.14 -13.40
C ARG A 124 -23.02 -2.63 -13.60
N GLU A 125 -22.98 -1.84 -12.52
CA GLU A 125 -22.93 -0.38 -12.60
C GLU A 125 -21.63 0.13 -13.22
N GLU A 126 -20.50 -0.45 -12.83
CA GLU A 126 -19.20 -0.14 -13.42
C GLU A 126 -19.16 -0.52 -14.89
N GLN A 127 -19.71 -1.67 -15.26
CA GLN A 127 -19.78 -2.09 -16.65
C GLN A 127 -20.66 -1.14 -17.47
N ARG A 128 -21.83 -0.73 -16.95
CA ARG A 128 -22.65 0.30 -17.60
C ARG A 128 -21.91 1.62 -17.76
N ARG A 129 -21.19 2.09 -16.73
CA ARG A 129 -20.37 3.30 -16.81
C ARG A 129 -19.25 3.17 -17.86
N ARG A 130 -18.62 2.01 -17.96
CA ARG A 130 -17.60 1.74 -18.98
C ARG A 130 -18.19 1.77 -20.39
N GLU A 131 -19.33 1.12 -20.59
CA GLU A 131 -20.04 1.13 -21.87
C GLU A 131 -20.50 2.55 -22.24
N GLU A 132 -21.00 3.33 -21.29
CA GLU A 132 -21.38 4.73 -21.48
C GLU A 132 -20.17 5.61 -21.83
N LEU A 133 -19.04 5.45 -21.12
CA LEU A 133 -17.77 6.10 -21.46
C LEU A 133 -17.26 5.70 -22.84
N GLU A 134 -17.41 4.44 -23.23
CA GLU A 134 -17.03 3.95 -24.54
C GLU A 134 -17.94 4.51 -25.64
N GLN A 135 -19.24 4.62 -25.41
CA GLN A 135 -20.19 5.27 -26.31
C GLN A 135 -19.91 6.78 -26.43
N LEU A 136 -19.58 7.46 -25.34
CA LEU A 136 -19.09 8.85 -25.35
C LEU A 136 -17.79 8.96 -26.16
N ARG A 137 -16.84 8.04 -25.96
CA ARG A 137 -15.59 7.98 -26.73
C ARG A 137 -15.84 7.77 -28.23
N GLN A 138 -16.84 6.98 -28.61
CA GLN A 138 -17.19 6.71 -30.00
C GLN A 138 -18.01 7.83 -30.65
N SER A 139 -18.76 8.61 -29.86
CA SER A 139 -19.64 9.69 -30.35
C SER A 139 -19.00 11.08 -30.41
N VAL A 140 -17.83 11.28 -29.77
CA VAL A 140 -17.05 12.51 -29.94
C VAL A 140 -16.25 12.41 -31.25
N PRO A 141 -16.47 13.29 -32.24
CA PRO A 141 -15.59 13.41 -33.40
C PRO A 141 -14.18 13.71 -32.89
N VAL A 142 -13.20 12.90 -33.28
CA VAL A 142 -11.80 13.02 -32.86
C VAL A 142 -11.20 14.28 -33.49
N GLU A 143 -11.41 15.42 -32.83
CA GLU A 143 -10.66 16.65 -32.98
C GLU A 143 -10.15 17.13 -31.62
N THR A 144 -9.82 16.17 -30.77
CA THR A 144 -9.09 16.38 -29.52
C THR A 144 -7.66 15.97 -29.77
N LEU A 145 -6.75 16.95 -29.82
CA LEU A 145 -5.31 16.76 -29.70
C LEU A 145 -5.05 15.68 -28.64
N ALA A 146 -4.64 14.50 -29.10
CA ALA A 146 -4.36 13.37 -28.23
C ALA A 146 -3.30 13.81 -27.20
N LEU A 147 -3.53 13.49 -25.93
CA LEU A 147 -2.48 13.60 -24.92
C LEU A 147 -1.20 12.96 -25.49
N PRO A 148 -0.04 13.65 -25.44
CA PRO A 148 1.18 13.17 -26.07
C PRO A 148 1.63 11.87 -25.39
N SER A 149 1.18 10.74 -25.97
CA SER A 149 1.32 9.40 -25.42
C SER A 149 2.04 8.50 -26.42
N LYS A 150 3.06 9.04 -27.11
CA LYS A 150 4.05 8.17 -27.74
C LYS A 150 5.02 7.67 -26.68
N ARG A 151 4.81 6.42 -26.26
CA ARG A 151 5.78 5.63 -25.50
C ARG A 151 7.12 5.65 -26.25
N GLY A 152 8.14 6.20 -25.62
CA GLY A 152 9.52 6.18 -26.12
C GLY A 152 9.79 7.19 -27.22
N GLU A 153 9.72 8.49 -26.91
CA GLU A 153 10.30 9.50 -27.79
C GLU A 153 11.80 9.24 -27.95
N THR A 154 12.25 9.10 -29.19
CA THR A 154 13.68 8.92 -29.50
C THR A 154 14.43 10.20 -29.12
N ARG A 155 15.43 10.07 -28.23
CA ARG A 155 16.27 11.19 -27.80
C ARG A 155 17.63 11.11 -28.46
N ASN A 156 18.17 12.28 -28.79
CA ASN A 156 19.55 12.36 -29.27
C ASN A 156 20.54 12.41 -28.08
N LYS A 157 21.84 12.44 -28.38
CA LYS A 157 22.92 12.50 -27.37
C LYS A 157 22.87 13.74 -26.45
N THR A 158 22.12 14.78 -26.83
CA THR A 158 21.89 15.96 -25.99
C THR A 158 20.56 15.87 -25.24
N GLY A 159 19.96 14.68 -25.12
CA GLY A 159 18.66 14.45 -24.47
C GLY A 159 17.46 15.06 -25.21
N ALA A 160 17.69 15.67 -26.37
CA ALA A 160 16.69 16.44 -27.08
C ALA A 160 15.76 15.53 -27.88
N THR A 161 14.47 15.80 -27.78
CA THR A 161 13.42 15.11 -28.56
C THR A 161 13.40 15.61 -30.00
N PRO A 162 12.72 14.91 -30.93
CA PRO A 162 12.61 15.37 -32.32
C PRO A 162 12.02 16.78 -32.43
N LEU A 163 11.13 17.13 -31.49
CA LEU A 163 10.52 18.45 -31.42
C LEU A 163 11.53 19.55 -31.05
N HIS A 164 12.44 19.28 -30.10
CA HIS A 164 13.54 20.22 -29.81
C HIS A 164 14.47 20.40 -31.01
N ALA A 165 14.77 19.31 -31.73
CA ALA A 165 15.60 19.38 -32.92
C ALA A 165 14.95 20.24 -34.00
N ALA A 166 13.65 20.04 -34.26
CA ALA A 166 12.88 20.84 -35.20
C ALA A 166 12.87 22.33 -34.82
N VAL A 167 12.63 22.66 -33.55
CA VAL A 167 12.64 24.05 -33.06
C VAL A 167 14.01 24.70 -33.25
N ARG A 168 15.10 23.99 -32.92
CA ARG A 168 16.46 24.51 -33.08
C ARG A 168 16.88 24.69 -34.53
N SER A 169 16.35 23.87 -35.45
CA SER A 169 16.59 24.00 -36.88
C SER A 169 15.70 25.05 -37.57
N SER A 170 14.94 25.85 -36.80
CA SER A 170 13.89 26.77 -37.30
C SER A 170 12.67 26.00 -37.82
N CYS A 171 11.75 25.66 -36.92
CA CYS A 171 10.48 25.05 -37.30
C CYS A 171 9.41 26.09 -37.65
N ASP A 172 8.62 25.79 -38.68
CA ASP A 172 7.38 26.48 -38.96
C ASP A 172 6.29 26.07 -37.96
N VAL A 173 5.35 26.98 -37.71
CA VAL A 173 4.18 26.76 -36.84
C VAL A 173 3.36 25.54 -37.30
N GLU A 174 3.21 25.35 -38.62
CA GLU A 174 2.45 24.22 -39.16
C GLU A 174 3.12 22.87 -38.85
N THR A 175 4.45 22.82 -38.96
CA THR A 175 5.21 21.61 -38.63
C THR A 175 5.12 21.31 -37.13
N LEU A 176 5.18 22.35 -36.29
CA LEU A 176 4.97 22.24 -34.84
C LEU A 176 3.58 21.66 -34.53
N LEU A 177 2.51 22.20 -35.11
CA LEU A 177 1.14 21.75 -34.88
C LEU A 177 0.93 20.30 -35.34
N ARG A 178 1.50 19.91 -36.48
CA ARG A 178 1.49 18.51 -36.93
C ARG A 178 2.20 17.58 -35.95
N MET A 179 3.38 17.97 -35.46
CA MET A 179 4.11 17.17 -34.48
C MET A 179 3.36 17.06 -33.14
N LEU A 180 2.68 18.13 -32.70
CA LEU A 180 1.83 18.10 -31.51
C LEU A 180 0.60 17.20 -31.72
N HIS A 181 -0.02 17.26 -32.89
CA HIS A 181 -1.12 16.38 -33.27
C HIS A 181 -0.68 14.90 -33.31
N ASP A 182 0.56 14.63 -33.75
CA ASP A 182 1.18 13.32 -33.71
C ASP A 182 1.52 12.83 -32.28
N GLY A 183 1.24 13.65 -31.25
CA GLY A 183 1.41 13.31 -29.86
C GLY A 183 2.83 13.48 -29.32
N HIS A 184 3.63 14.38 -29.89
CA HIS A 184 4.95 14.73 -29.33
C HIS A 184 4.80 15.61 -28.07
N ASN A 185 5.60 15.31 -27.06
CA ASN A 185 5.61 15.98 -25.78
C ASN A 185 6.44 17.28 -25.86
N PHE A 186 5.78 18.44 -25.79
CA PHE A 186 6.45 19.74 -25.75
C PHE A 186 6.99 20.12 -24.37
N CYS A 187 6.57 19.41 -23.31
CA CYS A 187 7.10 19.54 -21.96
C CYS A 187 8.33 18.68 -21.71
N ALA A 188 8.70 17.83 -22.67
CA ALA A 188 9.94 17.08 -22.60
C ALA A 188 11.12 18.05 -22.39
N ARG A 189 12.14 17.58 -21.68
CA ARG A 189 13.34 18.36 -21.37
C ARG A 189 14.54 17.79 -22.10
N ASP A 190 15.42 18.66 -22.56
CA ASP A 190 16.75 18.29 -23.04
C ASP A 190 17.77 18.13 -21.90
N ALA A 191 19.03 17.85 -22.24
CA ALA A 191 20.12 17.72 -21.28
C ALA A 191 20.39 18.99 -20.45
N GLN A 192 20.00 20.17 -20.96
CA GLN A 192 20.10 21.45 -20.26
C GLN A 192 18.88 21.73 -19.36
N GLY A 193 17.91 20.82 -19.32
CA GLY A 193 16.65 21.00 -18.62
C GLY A 193 15.75 22.07 -19.26
N MET A 194 15.98 22.42 -20.53
CA MET A 194 15.11 23.34 -21.27
C MET A 194 13.95 22.56 -21.86
N ASN A 195 12.74 23.12 -21.78
CA ASN A 195 11.61 22.60 -22.56
C ASN A 195 11.67 23.14 -24.01
N VAL A 196 10.75 22.65 -24.83
CA VAL A 196 10.63 23.09 -26.23
C VAL A 196 10.37 24.59 -26.35
N ARG A 197 9.62 25.18 -25.40
CA ARG A 197 9.35 26.62 -25.34
C ARG A 197 10.62 27.43 -25.07
N ASP A 198 11.41 27.03 -24.08
CA ASP A 198 12.66 27.67 -23.70
C ASP A 198 13.71 27.52 -24.81
N ALA A 199 13.74 26.36 -25.49
CA ALA A 199 14.55 26.15 -26.68
C ALA A 199 14.12 27.06 -27.85
N ALA A 200 12.82 27.30 -28.03
CA ALA A 200 12.30 28.25 -29.03
C ALA A 200 12.67 29.70 -28.68
N GLN A 201 12.61 30.05 -27.40
CA GLN A 201 13.02 31.36 -26.90
C GLN A 201 14.54 31.57 -27.08
N ALA A 202 15.36 30.56 -26.81
CA ALA A 202 16.82 30.61 -27.01
C ALA A 202 17.20 30.81 -28.49
N THR A 203 16.40 30.27 -29.41
CA THR A 203 16.57 30.41 -30.86
C THR A 203 15.90 31.66 -31.45
N LYS A 204 15.28 32.49 -30.60
CA LYS A 204 14.52 33.70 -30.95
C LYS A 204 13.36 33.45 -31.93
N ASN A 205 12.76 32.25 -31.88
CA ASN A 205 11.57 31.93 -32.66
C ASN A 205 10.31 32.32 -31.87
N ASP A 206 10.00 33.61 -31.89
CA ASP A 206 8.85 34.17 -31.15
C ASP A 206 7.50 33.66 -31.66
N ALA A 207 7.42 33.21 -32.92
CA ALA A 207 6.19 32.67 -33.49
C ALA A 207 5.78 31.36 -32.79
N VAL A 208 6.73 30.43 -32.64
CA VAL A 208 6.53 29.15 -31.95
C VAL A 208 6.19 29.34 -30.48
N VAL A 209 6.87 30.27 -29.80
CA VAL A 209 6.59 30.58 -28.39
C VAL A 209 5.15 31.10 -28.23
N LYS A 210 4.72 32.01 -29.09
CA LYS A 210 3.35 32.56 -29.06
C LYS A 210 2.29 31.49 -29.30
N GLU A 211 2.55 30.54 -30.19
CA GLU A 211 1.61 29.45 -30.48
C GLU A 211 1.53 28.43 -29.35
N LEU A 212 2.67 28.02 -28.78
CA LEU A 212 2.71 27.15 -27.60
C LEU A 212 2.00 27.80 -26.40
N ASP A 213 2.21 29.10 -26.19
CA ASP A 213 1.54 29.80 -25.12
C ASP A 213 0.02 29.96 -25.39
N SER A 214 -0.37 30.21 -26.65
CA SER A 214 -1.78 30.28 -27.06
C SER A 214 -2.50 28.94 -26.90
N LEU A 215 -1.81 27.83 -27.15
CA LEU A 215 -2.26 26.46 -26.88
C LEU A 215 -2.59 26.26 -25.39
N VAL A 216 -1.66 26.63 -24.50
CA VAL A 216 -1.87 26.52 -23.04
C VAL A 216 -3.05 27.37 -22.59
N ILE A 217 -3.21 28.59 -23.12
CA ILE A 217 -4.36 29.45 -22.80
C ILE A 217 -5.67 28.87 -23.31
N ARG A 218 -5.67 28.27 -24.50
CA ARG A 218 -6.83 27.59 -25.04
C ARG A 218 -7.26 26.44 -24.13
N TRP A 219 -6.32 25.63 -23.63
CA TRP A 219 -6.61 24.59 -22.63
C TRP A 219 -7.13 25.16 -21.30
N MET A 220 -6.65 26.33 -20.88
CA MET A 220 -7.20 27.03 -19.71
C MET A 220 -8.61 27.58 -19.95
N ARG A 221 -8.96 27.99 -21.17
CA ARG A 221 -10.33 28.46 -21.50
C ARG A 221 -11.30 27.31 -21.65
N GLU A 222 -10.85 26.19 -22.19
CA GLU A 222 -11.62 24.95 -22.37
C GLU A 222 -11.71 24.11 -21.08
N GLU A 223 -11.17 24.60 -19.95
CA GLU A 223 -11.15 23.92 -18.65
C GLU A 223 -10.62 22.47 -18.70
N LYS A 224 -9.59 22.23 -19.53
CA LYS A 224 -8.94 20.92 -19.64
C LYS A 224 -8.02 20.69 -18.44
N VAL A 225 -8.61 20.47 -17.26
CA VAL A 225 -7.92 20.30 -15.96
C VAL A 225 -6.84 19.23 -16.03
N GLU A 226 -7.12 18.10 -16.68
CA GLU A 226 -6.18 16.98 -16.82
C GLU A 226 -4.92 17.36 -17.62
N HIS A 227 -5.07 18.17 -18.68
CA HIS A 227 -3.93 18.65 -19.47
C HIS A 227 -3.10 19.65 -18.66
N LEU A 228 -3.77 20.50 -17.85
CA LEU A 228 -3.10 21.46 -16.97
C LEU A 228 -2.36 20.76 -15.82
N ARG A 229 -2.96 19.73 -15.21
CA ARG A 229 -2.31 18.88 -14.21
C ARG A 229 -1.08 18.18 -14.78
N TRP A 230 -1.22 17.58 -15.96
CA TRP A 230 -0.10 16.92 -16.63
C TRP A 230 1.05 17.89 -16.95
N LEU A 231 0.75 19.12 -17.40
CA LEU A 231 1.76 20.18 -17.60
C LEU A 231 2.53 20.44 -16.31
N LEU A 232 1.83 20.52 -15.18
CA LEU A 232 2.39 20.83 -13.88
C LEU A 232 3.23 19.69 -13.30
N ALA A 233 2.78 18.44 -13.47
CA ALA A 233 3.54 17.25 -13.09
C ALA A 233 4.89 17.14 -13.82
N ASN A 234 5.01 17.73 -15.03
CA ASN A 234 6.25 17.80 -15.82
C ASN A 234 7.05 19.12 -15.60
N ASP A 235 6.82 19.79 -14.48
CA ASP A 235 7.50 21.02 -14.05
C ASP A 235 7.39 22.18 -15.07
N TYR A 236 6.30 22.23 -15.86
CA TYR A 236 6.00 23.40 -16.69
C TYR A 236 5.67 24.63 -15.82
N GLY A 237 5.45 24.42 -14.51
CA GLY A 237 5.27 25.45 -13.48
C GLY A 237 6.36 26.52 -13.48
N SER A 238 7.63 26.14 -13.65
CA SER A 238 8.76 27.08 -13.78
C SER A 238 8.63 28.07 -14.96
N SER A 239 7.90 27.68 -16.02
CA SER A 239 7.61 28.54 -17.18
C SER A 239 6.32 29.36 -17.00
N LEU A 240 5.48 29.07 -16.00
CA LEU A 240 4.24 29.81 -15.72
C LEU A 240 4.43 31.24 -15.19
N PRO A 241 5.45 31.60 -14.40
CA PRO A 241 5.74 33.01 -14.07
C PRO A 241 6.00 33.87 -15.32
N SER A 242 6.75 33.31 -16.28
CA SER A 242 6.94 33.91 -17.60
C SER A 242 5.62 34.04 -18.37
N LEU A 243 4.72 33.06 -18.19
CA LEU A 243 3.34 33.13 -18.68
C LEU A 243 2.56 34.28 -18.00
N LYS A 244 2.53 34.39 -16.67
CA LYS A 244 1.84 35.50 -15.97
C LYS A 244 2.33 36.87 -16.43
N LYS A 245 3.64 37.04 -16.64
CA LYS A 245 4.26 38.31 -17.11
C LYS A 245 3.90 38.63 -18.57
N SER A 246 3.82 37.63 -19.45
CA SER A 246 3.50 37.81 -20.87
C SER A 246 1.99 37.86 -21.16
N PHE A 247 1.15 37.32 -20.25
CA PHE A 247 -0.28 37.13 -20.47
C PHE A 247 -1.22 37.99 -19.62
N GLY A 248 -0.70 38.82 -18.72
CA GLY A 248 -1.49 39.72 -17.85
C GLY A 248 -2.76 40.34 -18.50
N PRO A 249 -2.69 40.93 -19.72
CA PRO A 249 -3.87 41.49 -20.37
C PRO A 249 -4.79 40.45 -21.07
N LYS A 250 -4.25 39.32 -21.55
CA LYS A 250 -5.00 38.26 -22.27
C LYS A 250 -5.69 37.24 -21.35
N LEU A 251 -5.33 37.27 -20.05
CA LEU A 251 -5.94 36.47 -18.99
C LEU A 251 -7.26 37.06 -18.46
N LYS A 252 -7.62 38.29 -18.87
CA LYS A 252 -8.93 38.89 -18.54
C LYS A 252 -10.04 38.10 -19.21
N GLY A 253 -10.77 37.31 -18.43
CA GLY A 253 -11.86 36.45 -18.90
C GLY A 253 -11.62 34.94 -18.77
N LEU A 254 -10.56 34.50 -18.08
CA LEU A 254 -10.43 33.07 -17.78
C LEU A 254 -11.53 32.58 -16.86
N PRO A 255 -12.03 31.34 -17.08
CA PRO A 255 -12.93 30.67 -16.16
C PRO A 255 -12.36 30.57 -14.74
N GLU A 256 -13.24 30.52 -13.75
CA GLU A 256 -12.88 30.49 -12.33
C GLU A 256 -12.04 29.26 -11.97
N ALA A 257 -12.35 28.10 -12.58
CA ALA A 257 -11.58 26.86 -12.42
C ALA A 257 -10.10 27.02 -12.79
N SER A 258 -9.80 27.74 -13.87
CA SER A 258 -8.42 27.93 -14.34
C SER A 258 -7.64 28.93 -13.49
N LYS A 259 -8.31 29.90 -12.86
CA LYS A 259 -7.68 30.78 -11.85
C LYS A 259 -7.32 29.99 -10.60
N LEU A 260 -8.24 29.15 -10.13
CA LEU A 260 -8.01 28.26 -8.98
C LEU A 260 -6.84 27.32 -9.22
N ILE A 261 -6.70 26.76 -10.44
CA ILE A 261 -5.54 25.94 -10.81
C ILE A 261 -4.25 26.75 -10.72
N VAL A 262 -4.21 27.93 -11.34
CA VAL A 262 -3.03 28.80 -11.35
C VAL A 262 -2.60 29.26 -9.94
N ASP A 263 -3.56 29.48 -9.03
CA ASP A 263 -3.29 29.81 -7.63
C ASP A 263 -2.89 28.57 -6.81
N SER A 264 -3.32 27.38 -7.24
CA SER A 264 -2.94 26.10 -6.64
C SER A 264 -1.59 25.59 -7.10
N VAL A 265 -1.02 26.11 -8.20
CA VAL A 265 0.31 25.73 -8.71
C VAL A 265 1.38 25.83 -7.64
N SER A 266 1.47 26.95 -6.92
CA SER A 266 2.49 27.12 -5.88
C SER A 266 2.33 26.12 -4.73
N LYS A 267 1.09 25.72 -4.43
CA LYS A 267 0.81 24.68 -3.43
C LYS A 267 1.26 23.31 -3.93
N TRP A 268 1.02 22.97 -5.19
CA TRP A 268 1.45 21.70 -5.77
C TRP A 268 2.97 21.61 -5.93
N GLU A 269 3.64 22.68 -6.35
CA GLU A 269 5.11 22.72 -6.42
C GLU A 269 5.75 22.47 -5.05
N ALA A 270 5.17 23.03 -3.98
CA ALA A 270 5.63 22.77 -2.61
C ALA A 270 5.45 21.29 -2.23
N ARG A 271 4.32 20.67 -2.59
CA ARG A 271 4.07 19.23 -2.36
C ARG A 271 5.06 18.36 -3.12
N TYR A 272 5.32 18.65 -4.39
CA TYR A 272 6.30 17.89 -5.19
C TYR A 272 7.69 17.96 -4.57
N ARG A 273 8.12 19.14 -4.14
CA ARG A 273 9.39 19.31 -3.43
C ARG A 273 9.45 18.53 -2.12
N GLU A 274 8.35 18.50 -1.37
CA GLU A 274 8.25 17.72 -0.15
C GLU A 274 8.36 16.21 -0.44
N LEU A 275 7.61 15.72 -1.43
CA LEU A 275 7.67 14.32 -1.88
C LEU A 275 9.10 13.93 -2.30
N TRP A 276 9.77 14.78 -3.07
CA TRP A 276 11.15 14.55 -3.51
C TRP A 276 12.14 14.56 -2.33
N LYS A 277 11.95 15.47 -1.36
CA LYS A 277 12.75 15.52 -0.13
C LYS A 277 12.56 14.26 0.72
N LEU A 278 11.31 13.79 0.86
CA LEU A 278 10.99 12.53 1.56
C LEU A 278 11.58 11.32 0.82
N SER A 279 11.56 11.32 -0.51
CA SER A 279 12.17 10.26 -1.32
C SER A 279 13.69 10.20 -1.13
N ALA A 280 14.33 11.37 -1.00
CA ALA A 280 15.78 11.49 -0.79
C ALA A 280 16.23 11.09 0.62
N LYS A 281 15.58 11.62 1.67
CA LYS A 281 16.06 11.54 3.07
C LYS A 281 15.03 10.99 4.07
N GLY A 282 13.77 10.84 3.66
CA GLY A 282 12.68 10.44 4.54
C GLY A 282 12.66 8.95 4.84
N THR A 283 11.98 8.58 5.92
CA THR A 283 11.64 7.18 6.21
C THR A 283 10.42 6.76 5.37
N ARG A 284 10.31 5.45 5.12
CA ARG A 284 9.17 4.86 4.41
C ARG A 284 7.82 5.30 4.99
N GLU A 285 7.69 5.33 6.31
CA GLU A 285 6.44 5.65 7.00
C GLU A 285 5.94 7.06 6.68
N HIS A 286 6.84 8.06 6.68
CA HIS A 286 6.47 9.43 6.32
C HIS A 286 6.05 9.54 4.85
N LEU A 287 6.71 8.81 3.95
CA LEU A 287 6.34 8.78 2.54
C LEU A 287 4.98 8.10 2.32
N GLU A 288 4.73 6.98 3.02
CA GLU A 288 3.48 6.24 2.96
C GLU A 288 2.31 7.07 3.51
N GLN A 289 2.52 7.77 4.64
CA GLN A 289 1.52 8.70 5.18
C GLN A 289 1.24 9.85 4.22
N HIS A 290 2.28 10.45 3.62
CA HIS A 290 2.10 11.50 2.62
C HIS A 290 1.31 10.98 1.42
N CYS A 291 1.62 9.80 0.89
CA CYS A 291 0.89 9.19 -0.22
C CYS A 291 -0.58 8.89 0.13
N LYS A 292 -0.85 8.33 1.32
CA LYS A 292 -2.22 8.05 1.78
C LYS A 292 -3.06 9.33 1.91
N GLN A 293 -2.49 10.37 2.52
CA GLN A 293 -3.15 11.67 2.63
C GLN A 293 -3.49 12.28 1.27
N GLN A 294 -2.67 12.05 0.24
CA GLN A 294 -2.97 12.51 -1.13
C GLN A 294 -3.96 11.60 -1.87
N GLN A 295 -3.95 10.29 -1.59
CA GLN A 295 -4.90 9.32 -2.18
C GLN A 295 -6.34 9.63 -1.75
N ASP A 296 -6.54 10.01 -0.49
CA ASP A 296 -7.85 10.44 0.04
C ASP A 296 -8.35 11.73 -0.61
N GLN A 297 -7.45 12.58 -1.12
CA GLN A 297 -7.76 13.81 -1.84
C GLN A 297 -7.96 13.61 -3.36
N GLN A 298 -7.97 12.36 -3.84
CA GLN A 298 -8.05 12.01 -5.28
C GLN A 298 -6.94 12.66 -6.13
N GLN A 299 -5.76 12.92 -5.55
CA GLN A 299 -4.60 13.51 -6.26
C GLN A 299 -3.52 12.45 -6.54
N ILE A 300 -3.91 11.36 -7.21
CA ILE A 300 -3.09 10.16 -7.43
C ILE A 300 -1.84 10.43 -8.29
N GLU A 301 -1.83 11.53 -9.06
CA GLU A 301 -0.79 11.79 -10.06
C GLU A 301 0.49 12.44 -9.51
N ASP A 302 0.49 12.91 -8.26
CA ASP A 302 1.59 13.66 -7.67
C ASP A 302 2.89 12.83 -7.58
N VAL A 303 2.76 11.51 -7.46
CA VAL A 303 3.89 10.55 -7.41
C VAL A 303 4.65 10.50 -8.74
N PHE A 304 3.99 10.80 -9.85
CA PHE A 304 4.59 10.84 -11.19
C PHE A 304 5.24 12.19 -11.51
N SER A 305 5.26 13.12 -10.56
CA SER A 305 5.94 14.41 -10.68
C SER A 305 7.43 14.24 -11.01
N ARG A 306 7.95 15.21 -11.76
CA ARG A 306 9.32 15.17 -12.30
C ARG A 306 10.09 16.44 -11.98
N THR A 307 11.37 16.31 -11.65
CA THR A 307 12.27 17.46 -11.49
C THR A 307 12.63 18.08 -12.85
N ARG A 308 13.38 19.18 -12.82
CA ARG A 308 13.93 19.83 -14.03
C ARG A 308 14.76 18.88 -14.90
N GLU A 309 15.51 17.97 -14.31
CA GLU A 309 16.29 16.91 -14.97
C GLU A 309 15.41 15.73 -15.39
N SER A 310 14.08 15.87 -15.26
CA SER A 310 13.08 14.84 -15.50
C SER A 310 13.22 13.62 -14.58
N LEU A 311 13.79 13.77 -13.38
CA LEU A 311 13.90 12.70 -12.39
C LEU A 311 12.56 12.51 -11.69
N SER A 312 12.11 11.27 -11.55
CA SER A 312 10.94 10.93 -10.71
C SER A 312 11.36 10.68 -9.26
N ALA A 313 10.38 10.62 -8.35
CA ALA A 313 10.61 10.25 -6.95
C ALA A 313 11.43 8.95 -6.79
N LEU A 314 11.20 7.95 -7.65
CA LEU A 314 11.96 6.70 -7.65
C LEU A 314 13.43 6.90 -8.05
N HIS A 315 13.72 7.74 -9.05
CA HIS A 315 15.10 8.05 -9.42
C HIS A 315 15.85 8.72 -8.26
N ILE A 316 15.19 9.64 -7.56
CA ILE A 316 15.77 10.34 -6.41
C ILE A 316 16.06 9.36 -5.26
N ALA A 317 15.12 8.47 -4.94
CA ALA A 317 15.33 7.44 -3.93
C ALA A 317 16.53 6.54 -4.25
N LEU A 318 16.70 6.14 -5.52
CA LEU A 318 17.83 5.34 -5.98
C LEU A 318 19.16 6.11 -5.93
N LEU A 319 19.19 7.38 -6.36
CA LEU A 319 20.36 8.25 -6.27
C LEU A 319 20.83 8.45 -4.82
N CYS A 320 19.88 8.64 -3.91
CA CYS A 320 20.16 8.81 -2.49
C CYS A 320 20.39 7.49 -1.76
N LYS A 321 20.32 6.35 -2.47
CA LYS A 321 20.46 4.98 -1.92
C LYS A 321 19.51 4.72 -0.76
N ASN A 322 18.30 5.26 -0.82
CA ASN A 322 17.26 5.02 0.17
C ASN A 322 16.47 3.76 -0.22
N GLN A 323 16.87 2.64 0.38
CA GLN A 323 16.36 1.32 0.02
C GLN A 323 14.86 1.14 0.32
N ASP A 324 14.40 1.65 1.46
CA ASP A 324 13.03 1.44 1.92
C ASP A 324 12.03 2.24 1.09
N THR A 325 12.37 3.49 0.75
CA THR A 325 11.53 4.33 -0.11
C THR A 325 11.52 3.82 -1.55
N ALA A 326 12.67 3.39 -2.09
CA ALA A 326 12.75 2.81 -3.44
C ALA A 326 11.89 1.54 -3.55
N ARG A 327 11.95 0.65 -2.54
CA ARG A 327 11.13 -0.58 -2.49
C ARG A 327 9.64 -0.28 -2.41
N TYR A 328 9.25 0.67 -1.56
CA TYR A 328 7.85 1.09 -1.45
C TYR A 328 7.32 1.66 -2.77
N LEU A 329 8.03 2.63 -3.35
CA LEU A 329 7.63 3.29 -4.60
C LEU A 329 7.54 2.30 -5.77
N ALA A 330 8.48 1.38 -5.90
CA ALA A 330 8.46 0.38 -6.97
C ALA A 330 7.29 -0.62 -6.86
N ASN A 331 6.92 -1.02 -5.63
CA ASN A 331 5.85 -1.99 -5.39
C ASN A 331 4.45 -1.37 -5.51
N GLU A 332 4.25 -0.18 -4.95
CA GLU A 332 2.96 0.50 -4.96
C GLU A 332 2.69 1.22 -6.29
N HIS A 333 3.74 1.77 -6.92
CA HIS A 333 3.63 2.53 -8.18
C HIS A 333 4.58 1.99 -9.26
N PRO A 334 4.30 0.79 -9.81
CA PRO A 334 5.18 0.12 -10.78
C PRO A 334 5.34 0.88 -12.10
N ASP A 335 4.42 1.80 -12.44
CA ASP A 335 4.56 2.65 -13.62
C ASP A 335 5.77 3.59 -13.56
N LEU A 336 6.27 3.91 -12.36
CA LEU A 336 7.51 4.67 -12.18
C LEU A 336 8.72 3.98 -12.80
N LEU A 337 8.71 2.64 -12.88
CA LEU A 337 9.77 1.83 -13.47
C LEU A 337 9.97 2.09 -14.97
N ARG A 338 8.95 2.64 -15.64
CA ARG A 338 8.97 2.93 -17.08
C ARG A 338 9.36 4.38 -17.40
N LEU A 339 9.46 5.25 -16.40
CA LEU A 339 9.77 6.65 -16.61
C LEU A 339 11.27 6.82 -16.87
N ALA A 340 11.64 7.42 -17.98
CA ALA A 340 13.04 7.67 -18.32
C ALA A 340 13.41 9.14 -18.13
N ASP A 341 14.55 9.46 -17.51
CA ASP A 341 15.02 10.83 -17.23
C ASP A 341 15.33 11.66 -18.51
N SER A 342 15.97 12.84 -18.39
CA SER A 342 16.34 13.70 -19.53
C SER A 342 17.23 13.01 -20.59
N PHE A 343 17.99 11.99 -20.20
CA PHE A 343 18.89 11.22 -21.07
C PHE A 343 18.31 9.85 -21.47
N GLY A 344 17.04 9.57 -21.16
CA GLY A 344 16.45 8.27 -21.49
C GLY A 344 16.86 7.14 -20.54
N ARG A 345 17.49 7.46 -19.40
CA ARG A 345 17.85 6.50 -18.36
C ARG A 345 16.62 6.15 -17.53
N LEU A 346 16.26 4.88 -17.53
CA LEU A 346 15.25 4.28 -16.66
C LEU A 346 15.76 4.10 -15.22
N PRO A 347 14.88 3.90 -14.22
CA PRO A 347 15.27 3.63 -12.83
C PRO A 347 16.24 2.46 -12.70
N LEU A 348 16.16 1.47 -13.59
CA LEU A 348 17.11 0.36 -13.63
C LEU A 348 18.57 0.82 -13.81
N HIS A 349 18.84 1.82 -14.66
CA HIS A 349 20.19 2.38 -14.83
C HIS A 349 20.73 2.94 -13.52
N TYR A 350 19.87 3.61 -12.75
CA TYR A 350 20.20 4.17 -11.45
C TYR A 350 20.42 3.07 -10.40
N ALA A 351 19.60 2.02 -10.43
CA ALA A 351 19.74 0.90 -9.51
C ALA A 351 21.09 0.17 -9.67
N TYR A 352 21.56 -0.06 -10.90
CA TYR A 352 22.89 -0.65 -11.12
C TYR A 352 24.00 0.23 -10.56
N GLY A 353 23.89 1.56 -10.70
CA GLY A 353 24.82 2.50 -10.08
C GLY A 353 24.75 2.52 -8.54
N ALA A 354 23.55 2.41 -7.97
CA ALA A 354 23.34 2.43 -6.54
C ALA A 354 23.86 1.17 -5.84
N GLY A 355 23.63 -0.01 -6.44
CA GLY A 355 24.11 -1.32 -5.98
C GLY A 355 23.17 -2.48 -6.35
N GLN A 356 23.68 -3.72 -6.30
CA GLN A 356 22.92 -4.92 -6.71
C GLN A 356 21.60 -5.12 -5.94
N ASN A 357 21.58 -4.78 -4.65
CA ASN A 357 20.37 -4.86 -3.83
C ASN A 357 19.20 -4.04 -4.42
N PHE A 358 19.49 -2.90 -5.04
CA PHE A 358 18.46 -2.08 -5.68
C PHE A 358 17.97 -2.69 -6.99
N VAL A 359 18.85 -3.34 -7.75
CA VAL A 359 18.47 -4.06 -8.98
C VAL A 359 17.51 -5.20 -8.66
N GLU A 360 17.79 -5.96 -7.59
CA GLU A 360 16.92 -7.02 -7.11
C GLU A 360 15.54 -6.47 -6.70
N ILE A 361 15.50 -5.39 -5.92
CA ILE A 361 14.25 -4.73 -5.52
C ILE A 361 13.41 -4.32 -6.74
N LEU A 362 14.01 -3.68 -7.73
CA LEU A 362 13.27 -3.25 -8.92
C LEU A 362 12.79 -4.45 -9.76
N ARG A 363 13.59 -5.52 -9.86
CA ARG A 363 13.22 -6.75 -10.58
C ARG A 363 12.08 -7.49 -9.90
N GLU A 364 12.12 -7.62 -8.57
CA GLU A 364 11.04 -8.23 -7.78
C GLU A 364 9.72 -7.45 -7.99
N ALA A 365 9.77 -6.13 -7.86
CA ALA A 365 8.61 -5.26 -8.09
C ALA A 365 8.09 -5.37 -9.53
N ALA A 366 9.00 -5.37 -10.51
CA ALA A 366 8.65 -5.51 -11.92
C ALA A 366 8.01 -6.87 -12.24
N ALA A 367 8.57 -7.97 -11.71
CA ALA A 367 8.05 -9.31 -11.89
C ALA A 367 6.67 -9.48 -11.24
N ALA A 368 6.49 -8.98 -10.03
CA ALA A 368 5.21 -9.02 -9.32
C ALA A 368 4.08 -8.28 -10.07
N LYS A 369 4.42 -7.24 -10.83
CA LYS A 369 3.47 -6.38 -11.55
C LYS A 369 3.50 -6.55 -13.08
N SER A 370 4.20 -7.58 -13.58
CA SER A 370 4.36 -7.85 -15.03
C SER A 370 4.84 -6.63 -15.84
N VAL A 371 5.75 -5.84 -15.26
CA VAL A 371 6.39 -4.71 -15.94
C VAL A 371 7.65 -5.20 -16.62
N GLU A 372 7.70 -5.12 -17.95
CA GLU A 372 8.92 -5.39 -18.70
C GLU A 372 9.99 -4.35 -18.36
N GLN A 373 11.09 -4.83 -17.80
CA GLN A 373 12.34 -4.10 -17.60
C GLN A 373 13.37 -4.73 -18.53
N SER A 374 14.00 -3.92 -19.38
CA SER A 374 15.04 -4.42 -20.27
C SER A 374 16.42 -4.03 -19.76
N ASP A 375 17.25 -5.02 -19.45
CA ASP A 375 18.69 -4.85 -19.17
C ASP A 375 19.49 -4.46 -20.43
N THR A 376 18.85 -4.47 -21.61
CA THR A 376 19.44 -4.00 -22.87
C THR A 376 18.89 -2.65 -23.31
N ALA A 377 18.03 -2.01 -22.50
CA ALA A 377 17.54 -0.67 -22.77
C ALA A 377 18.74 0.29 -22.82
N LEU A 378 18.96 0.92 -23.96
CA LEU A 378 20.05 1.88 -24.12
C LEU A 378 19.56 3.28 -23.79
N ASP A 379 20.37 4.02 -23.05
CA ASP A 379 20.17 5.45 -22.86
C ASP A 379 20.54 6.25 -24.13
N ALA A 380 20.43 7.58 -24.06
CA ALA A 380 20.81 8.50 -25.14
C ALA A 380 22.30 8.43 -25.53
N PHE A 381 23.16 7.88 -24.68
CA PHE A 381 24.59 7.69 -24.93
C PHE A 381 24.89 6.30 -25.51
N GLY A 382 23.92 5.39 -25.55
CA GLY A 382 24.09 4.01 -25.99
C GLY A 382 24.59 3.08 -24.88
N PHE A 383 24.49 3.48 -23.61
CA PHE A 383 24.86 2.66 -22.47
C PHE A 383 23.66 1.86 -21.95
N ALA A 384 23.88 0.57 -21.71
CA ALA A 384 22.93 -0.30 -21.01
C ALA A 384 22.99 -0.07 -19.49
N PRO A 385 21.96 -0.47 -18.72
CA PRO A 385 21.94 -0.31 -17.26
C PRO A 385 23.15 -0.93 -16.57
N SER A 386 23.63 -2.09 -17.03
CA SER A 386 24.77 -2.78 -16.43
C SER A 386 26.08 -1.98 -16.46
N VAL A 387 26.24 -1.05 -17.41
CA VAL A 387 27.43 -0.18 -17.51
C VAL A 387 27.56 0.76 -16.31
N TYR A 388 26.42 1.18 -15.74
CA TYR A 388 26.38 2.11 -14.61
C TYR A 388 26.90 1.51 -13.30
N ALA A 389 26.95 0.17 -13.18
CA ALA A 389 27.52 -0.50 -12.01
C ALA A 389 29.00 -0.17 -11.75
N LYS A 390 29.74 0.22 -12.80
CA LYS A 390 31.16 0.59 -12.71
C LYS A 390 31.42 2.07 -12.98
N ARG A 391 30.38 2.82 -13.36
CA ARG A 391 30.48 4.22 -13.83
C ARG A 391 29.39 5.07 -13.18
N TYR A 392 29.33 5.02 -11.86
CA TYR A 392 28.36 5.79 -11.09
C TYR A 392 28.51 7.30 -11.36
N GLU A 393 29.71 7.76 -11.71
CA GLU A 393 29.98 9.16 -12.02
C GLU A 393 29.20 9.68 -13.25
N LEU A 394 28.62 8.78 -14.05
CA LEU A 394 27.76 9.17 -15.17
C LEU A 394 26.33 9.53 -14.74
N LEU A 395 25.92 9.20 -13.51
CA LEU A 395 24.63 9.61 -12.96
C LEU A 395 24.69 11.05 -12.46
N PRO A 396 23.55 11.78 -12.47
CA PRO A 396 23.53 13.14 -11.98
C PRO A 396 23.80 13.15 -10.47
N GLU A 397 24.38 14.24 -9.98
CA GLU A 397 24.57 14.42 -8.55
C GLU A 397 23.22 14.41 -7.82
N PRO A 398 23.16 13.85 -6.60
CA PRO A 398 21.92 13.84 -5.85
C PRO A 398 21.48 15.29 -5.59
N PRO A 399 20.21 15.62 -5.85
CA PRO A 399 19.70 16.97 -5.64
C PRO A 399 19.90 17.40 -4.19
N ASN A 400 20.50 18.58 -4.00
CA ASN A 400 20.73 19.17 -2.68
C ASN A 400 19.43 19.77 -2.13
N TYR A 401 18.56 18.92 -1.60
CA TYR A 401 17.51 19.36 -0.70
C TYR A 401 18.17 19.62 0.65
N GLY A 402 18.45 20.90 0.95
CA GLY A 402 19.24 21.34 2.11
C GLY A 402 18.97 20.62 3.42
N SER A 403 19.93 20.68 4.35
CA SER A 403 19.74 20.19 5.73
C SER A 403 18.40 20.68 6.29
N PRO A 404 17.68 19.86 7.08
CA PRO A 404 16.42 20.30 7.66
C PRO A 404 16.64 21.60 8.42
N GLU A 405 15.97 22.68 8.00
CA GLU A 405 15.83 23.84 8.87
C GLU A 405 15.15 23.33 10.15
N PRO A 406 15.73 23.58 11.33
CA PRO A 406 15.04 23.29 12.58
C PRO A 406 13.73 24.06 12.56
N LEU A 407 12.64 23.37 12.89
CA LEU A 407 11.30 23.94 12.93
C LEU A 407 11.34 25.25 13.73
N PRO A 408 10.80 26.37 13.19
CA PRO A 408 10.73 27.61 13.94
C PRO A 408 9.71 27.43 15.07
N GLY A 409 10.17 27.10 16.28
CA GLY A 409 9.28 26.99 17.43
C GLY A 409 9.68 26.10 18.61
N SER A 410 10.95 25.69 18.78
CA SER A 410 11.40 25.15 20.07
C SER A 410 12.29 26.16 20.79
N THR A 411 11.69 27.20 21.34
CA THR A 411 12.23 27.83 22.55
C THR A 411 12.00 26.84 23.68
N ASP A 412 13.03 26.06 24.01
CA ASP A 412 13.09 25.36 25.30
C ASP A 412 14.08 26.14 26.18
N ASP A 413 13.55 27.20 26.79
CA ASP A 413 14.13 27.83 27.96
C ASP A 413 13.72 26.99 29.17
N GLY A 414 14.67 26.38 29.90
CA GLY A 414 14.34 25.85 31.23
C GLY A 414 15.18 24.75 31.87
N ASN A 415 16.49 24.99 32.04
CA ASN A 415 17.20 24.87 33.32
C ASN A 415 17.24 23.53 34.12
N GLY A 416 18.47 23.05 34.34
CA GLY A 416 18.95 22.67 35.68
C GLY A 416 19.19 21.19 35.98
N ALA A 417 20.48 20.80 36.06
CA ALA A 417 21.03 20.12 37.24
C ALA A 417 22.55 19.91 37.10
N GLU A 418 23.24 20.44 38.08
CA GLU A 418 24.68 20.42 38.31
C GLU A 418 25.13 19.10 38.93
N ASN A 419 26.36 18.67 38.59
CA ASN A 419 27.34 17.88 39.37
C ASN A 419 28.33 17.30 38.34
N GLY A 420 29.60 17.69 38.23
CA GLY A 420 30.57 18.07 39.26
C GLY A 420 31.54 16.91 39.46
N THR A 421 32.74 16.95 38.88
CA THR A 421 34.07 16.69 39.51
C THR A 421 35.23 16.47 38.51
N SER A 422 36.22 17.36 38.64
CA SER A 422 37.67 17.12 38.78
C SER A 422 38.51 16.34 37.75
N ALA A 423 39.47 17.10 37.17
CA ALA A 423 40.93 17.01 37.40
C ALA A 423 41.86 16.51 36.26
N ASP A 424 43.01 17.18 36.24
CA ASP A 424 44.30 16.96 35.56
C ASP A 424 44.39 17.24 34.05
N GLY A 425 45.36 18.01 33.53
CA GLY A 425 46.55 18.60 34.15
C GLY A 425 47.32 19.49 33.15
N THR A 426 47.74 20.65 33.66
CA THR A 426 48.87 21.56 33.39
C THR A 426 49.54 21.71 32.00
N PRO A 427 49.97 22.94 31.64
CA PRO A 427 50.49 23.31 30.32
C PRO A 427 52.03 23.33 30.28
N ASP A 428 52.61 23.46 29.07
CA ASP A 428 54.00 23.91 28.95
C ASP A 428 54.17 24.93 27.83
N ALA A 429 55.08 25.86 28.10
CA ALA A 429 55.27 27.14 27.44
C ALA A 429 56.64 27.23 26.74
N ARG A 430 56.76 28.24 25.87
CA ARG A 430 57.93 29.14 25.64
C ARG A 430 58.53 29.19 24.23
N GLY A 431 58.87 30.44 23.86
CA GLY A 431 59.85 30.85 22.85
C GLY A 431 59.23 31.73 21.77
N GLU A 432 58.86 32.99 22.03
CA GLU A 432 59.70 34.21 22.02
C GLU A 432 60.45 34.49 20.70
N GLY A 433 60.26 35.70 20.17
CA GLY A 433 60.97 36.27 19.02
C GLY A 433 60.40 37.63 18.60
N GLU A 434 61.00 38.70 19.12
CA GLU A 434 60.63 40.12 19.08
C GLU A 434 60.86 40.87 17.74
N GLY A 435 60.33 42.11 17.68
CA GLY A 435 60.83 43.23 16.86
C GLY A 435 59.71 43.85 15.98
N GLY A 436 59.10 45.00 16.29
CA GLY A 436 59.68 46.36 16.38
C GLY A 436 58.88 47.25 15.40
N ALA A 437 57.89 48.03 15.89
CA ALA A 437 57.91 49.49 16.03
C ALA A 437 58.12 50.29 14.72
N GLU A 438 57.10 51.05 14.27
CA GLU A 438 57.19 52.50 14.12
C GLU A 438 55.85 53.17 13.77
N ALA A 439 55.74 54.42 14.22
CA ALA A 439 54.57 55.28 14.29
C ALA A 439 54.28 56.05 12.99
N GLY A 440 53.08 56.60 12.87
CA GLY A 440 52.69 57.50 11.79
C GLY A 440 51.27 58.05 12.00
N GLU A 441 51.19 59.11 12.79
CA GLU A 441 50.01 59.83 13.23
C GLU A 441 49.55 60.88 12.18
N VAL A 442 48.32 61.40 12.35
CA VAL A 442 47.84 62.76 12.01
C VAL A 442 46.96 62.96 10.75
N LYS A 443 45.64 63.13 11.02
CA LYS A 443 44.71 64.26 10.68
C LYS A 443 44.47 64.60 9.19
N ASP A 444 43.37 65.20 8.74
CA ASP A 444 42.17 65.84 9.31
C ASP A 444 41.22 66.18 8.13
N GLU A 445 39.95 66.45 8.44
CA GLU A 445 39.05 67.41 7.75
C GLU A 445 38.61 67.14 6.28
N LYS A 446 37.44 67.51 5.76
CA LYS A 446 36.23 68.22 6.22
C LYS A 446 35.15 68.09 5.12
N LEU A 447 33.89 68.15 5.58
CA LEU A 447 32.69 68.79 5.02
C LEU A 447 32.16 68.53 3.59
N THR A 448 30.83 68.31 3.59
CA THR A 448 29.80 68.41 2.54
C THR A 448 29.64 69.86 1.99
N PRO A 449 28.83 70.14 0.93
CA PRO A 449 27.34 70.17 0.97
C PRO A 449 26.66 69.53 -0.28
N ILE A 450 25.46 68.94 -0.16
CA ILE A 450 24.10 69.52 -0.37
C ILE A 450 23.91 70.20 -1.74
N ASN A 451 22.98 69.67 -2.54
CA ASN A 451 22.02 70.46 -3.33
C ASN A 451 20.75 69.63 -3.56
N GLU A 452 19.68 70.11 -2.95
CA GLU A 452 18.29 69.93 -3.36
C GLU A 452 18.06 70.76 -4.63
N ASP A 453 17.24 70.29 -5.55
CA ASP A 453 16.48 71.18 -6.42
C ASP A 453 15.10 70.57 -6.72
N GLU A 454 14.09 71.41 -6.52
CA GLU A 454 12.67 71.19 -6.74
C GLU A 454 12.41 71.22 -8.27
N GLY A 455 11.48 70.44 -8.83
CA GLY A 455 10.08 70.81 -8.95
C GLY A 455 9.80 71.48 -10.30
N GLU A 456 8.97 70.86 -11.16
CA GLU A 456 7.95 71.53 -11.99
C GLU A 456 7.10 70.50 -12.77
N ASP A 457 5.79 70.77 -12.75
CA ASP A 457 4.60 70.22 -13.44
C ASP A 457 3.95 68.87 -13.04
#